data_AF-A0A178LYA9-F1
#
_entry.id   AF-A0A178LYA9-F1
#
_cell.length_a   1.000
_cell.length_b   1.000
_cell.length_c   1.000
_cell.angle_alpha   90.00
_cell.angle_beta   90.00
_cell.angle_gamma   90.00
#
_symmetry.space_group_name_H-M   'P 1'
#
loop_
_entity.id
_entity.type
_entity.pdbx_description
1 polymer ?
#
loop_
_entity_poly.entity_id
_entity_poly.type
_entity_poly.pdbx_seq_one_letter_code
_entity_poly.pdbx_strand_id
1 'polypeptide(L)'
;MRFERAFAVLAVTAGVFASTAPPTGAIAPPEVDPAATPPSGSAGPVEPMAQRNPCVTSGVIPGTDPGAVRPNQVSLNLVAAWKHSKGEGQLVAVIDTGVKPGPRLPNVEAGGDFIESGDGLTDCDGQGTLVAGLIAGQPGADGFSGVAPASRILAIRQSSPRYTPRDSGEDPVLTRAIVDTQTLARAVVRAADMGARVITISAVTCIPAGLAVDQNELGSALRYAAVEKDVVIVAAAGDTGTGCAANPLSDPAMPSDPRNWNGVTTLSIPAWWQQYVLSVGSLGPSGQPSPFTMAGPWVGIAAPGENIMSVSNDEVGGLANGMLNNEQQMDPISGTGYATAYAAGVAALVRSRFPTLTAREVVNRLTGTAHGAARSPSNLSGAGTIDPVAALTWNVPAAADADPAAVTQVAAPAVPGPDDPLPRAVAFAGVGALVLLVLAAFVVTAKRKDRSS
;
A
#
# COMPACT_ATOMS: atom_id res chain seq x y z
N MET A 1 23.62 -94.66 -22.58
CA MET A 1 23.05 -94.81 -21.23
C MET A 1 22.58 -93.43 -20.77
N ARG A 2 21.32 -93.38 -20.29
CA ARG A 2 20.69 -92.38 -19.40
C ARG A 2 20.53 -90.93 -19.91
N PHE A 3 19.25 -90.59 -20.06
CA PHE A 3 18.63 -89.27 -20.02
C PHE A 3 19.12 -88.44 -18.83
N GLU A 4 19.16 -87.11 -19.01
CA GLU A 4 18.48 -86.19 -18.09
C GLU A 4 18.12 -84.86 -18.78
N ARG A 5 16.86 -84.46 -18.61
CA ARG A 5 16.26 -83.21 -19.06
C ARG A 5 16.51 -82.16 -17.98
N ALA A 6 16.86 -80.92 -18.34
CA ALA A 6 16.74 -79.78 -17.43
C ALA A 6 16.11 -78.59 -18.16
N PHE A 7 14.98 -78.16 -17.61
CA PHE A 7 14.11 -77.07 -18.04
C PHE A 7 14.82 -75.72 -17.97
N ALA A 8 14.71 -74.92 -19.04
CA ALA A 8 14.98 -73.48 -18.99
C ALA A 8 13.73 -72.77 -18.44
N VAL A 9 13.81 -72.28 -17.20
CA VAL A 9 12.79 -71.42 -16.59
C VAL A 9 13.03 -69.98 -17.08
N LEU A 10 12.10 -69.45 -17.86
CA LEU A 10 12.06 -68.05 -18.27
C LEU A 10 11.52 -67.23 -17.08
N ALA A 11 12.41 -66.53 -16.36
CA ALA A 11 12.00 -65.60 -15.32
C ALA A 11 11.47 -64.31 -15.97
N VAL A 12 10.14 -64.14 -15.97
CA VAL A 12 9.49 -62.87 -16.32
C VAL A 12 9.56 -61.96 -15.09
N THR A 13 10.47 -60.99 -15.12
CA THR A 13 10.52 -59.90 -14.14
C THR A 13 9.39 -58.90 -14.44
N ALA A 14 8.29 -59.02 -13.72
CA ALA A 14 7.27 -57.97 -13.66
C ALA A 14 7.82 -56.79 -12.86
N GLY A 15 8.35 -55.78 -13.56
CA GLY A 15 8.71 -54.49 -12.97
C GLY A 15 7.44 -53.74 -12.56
N VAL A 16 7.12 -53.77 -11.27
CA VAL A 16 6.14 -52.84 -10.68
C VAL A 16 6.76 -51.46 -10.74
N PHE A 17 6.38 -50.66 -11.75
CA PHE A 17 6.56 -49.22 -11.71
C PHE A 17 5.66 -48.69 -10.59
N ALA A 18 6.23 -48.55 -9.39
CA ALA A 18 5.67 -47.68 -8.38
C ALA A 18 5.76 -46.26 -8.94
N SER A 19 4.68 -45.80 -9.58
CA SER A 19 4.47 -44.38 -9.85
C SER A 19 4.34 -43.70 -8.49
N THR A 20 5.47 -43.24 -7.95
CA THR A 20 5.48 -42.28 -6.85
C THR A 20 4.78 -41.04 -7.38
N ALA A 21 3.52 -40.85 -6.99
CA ALA A 21 2.89 -39.55 -7.10
C ALA A 21 3.86 -38.54 -6.46
N PRO A 22 4.15 -37.40 -7.10
CA PRO A 22 4.97 -36.38 -6.46
C PRO A 22 4.33 -36.06 -5.10
N PRO A 23 5.13 -35.97 -4.02
CA PRO A 23 4.58 -35.60 -2.73
C PRO A 23 3.85 -34.28 -2.91
N THR A 24 2.61 -34.21 -2.45
CA THR A 24 1.84 -32.98 -2.36
C THR A 24 2.65 -32.04 -1.46
N GLY A 25 3.44 -31.16 -2.07
CA GLY A 25 4.36 -30.31 -1.36
C GLY A 25 3.58 -29.33 -0.49
N ALA A 26 3.94 -29.23 0.77
CA ALA A 26 3.58 -28.11 1.63
C ALA A 26 3.89 -26.79 0.92
N ILE A 27 2.94 -25.85 0.88
CA ILE A 27 3.21 -24.50 0.37
C ILE A 27 4.14 -23.82 1.36
N ALA A 28 5.38 -23.60 0.93
CA ALA A 28 6.33 -22.78 1.66
C ALA A 28 6.16 -21.30 1.27
N PRO A 29 6.64 -20.36 2.11
CA PRO A 29 6.81 -18.97 1.70
C PRO A 29 7.56 -18.88 0.36
N PRO A 30 7.16 -17.99 -0.55
CA PRO A 30 7.81 -17.88 -1.85
C PRO A 30 9.23 -17.34 -1.69
N GLU A 31 10.17 -17.91 -2.45
CA GLU A 31 11.55 -17.47 -2.53
C GLU A 31 11.86 -17.05 -3.97
N VAL A 32 12.77 -16.10 -4.13
CA VAL A 32 13.29 -15.68 -5.43
C VAL A 32 14.80 -15.82 -5.41
N ASP A 33 15.37 -16.28 -6.52
CA ASP A 33 16.82 -16.29 -6.72
C ASP A 33 17.37 -14.87 -6.55
N PRO A 34 18.30 -14.63 -5.60
CA PRO A 34 18.92 -13.32 -5.42
C PRO A 34 19.67 -12.80 -6.65
N ALA A 35 20.03 -13.67 -7.60
CA ALA A 35 20.66 -13.31 -8.87
C ALA A 35 19.66 -13.03 -10.01
N ALA A 36 18.35 -13.25 -9.79
CA ALA A 36 17.33 -12.98 -10.79
C ALA A 36 17.23 -11.48 -11.08
N THR A 37 17.37 -11.12 -12.35
CA THR A 37 17.18 -9.74 -12.82
C THR A 37 15.69 -9.38 -12.83
N PRO A 38 15.30 -8.18 -12.37
CA PRO A 38 13.92 -7.73 -12.51
C PRO A 38 13.54 -7.51 -13.99
N PRO A 39 12.26 -7.61 -14.35
CA PRO A 39 11.80 -7.28 -15.70
C PRO A 39 11.94 -5.78 -16.00
N SER A 40 11.76 -5.40 -17.27
CA SER A 40 11.75 -3.98 -17.65
C SER A 40 10.55 -3.22 -17.04
N GLY A 41 10.82 -2.06 -16.43
CA GLY A 41 9.78 -1.13 -15.96
C GLY A 41 9.10 -0.29 -17.07
N SER A 42 9.19 -0.72 -18.34
CA SER A 42 8.47 -0.06 -19.43
C SER A 42 6.96 -0.15 -19.20
N ALA A 43 6.22 0.92 -19.48
CA ALA A 43 4.75 0.90 -19.47
C ALA A 43 4.18 0.16 -20.69
N GLY A 44 2.85 0.02 -20.73
CA GLY A 44 2.09 -0.64 -21.78
C GLY A 44 1.75 -2.10 -21.44
N PRO A 45 0.61 -2.61 -21.94
CA PRO A 45 0.15 -3.94 -21.62
C PRO A 45 1.07 -5.01 -22.23
N VAL A 46 1.08 -6.20 -21.63
CA VAL A 46 1.79 -7.37 -22.19
C VAL A 46 0.99 -8.01 -23.33
N GLU A 47 -0.33 -7.80 -23.35
CA GLU A 47 -1.23 -8.26 -24.40
C GLU A 47 -2.27 -7.18 -24.74
N PRO A 48 -2.79 -7.10 -25.97
CA PRO A 48 -3.82 -6.13 -26.31
C PRO A 48 -5.08 -6.25 -25.44
N MET A 49 -5.47 -5.16 -24.79
CA MET A 49 -6.68 -5.09 -23.97
C MET A 49 -7.87 -4.52 -24.77
N ALA A 50 -9.08 -4.76 -24.27
CA ALA A 50 -10.31 -4.13 -24.76
C ALA A 50 -11.22 -3.77 -23.60
N GLN A 51 -11.78 -2.55 -23.65
CA GLN A 51 -12.82 -2.13 -22.73
C GLN A 51 -14.10 -2.94 -23.00
N ARG A 52 -14.65 -3.56 -21.95
CA ARG A 52 -15.86 -4.38 -22.00
C ARG A 52 -17.05 -3.72 -21.30
N ASN A 53 -16.76 -2.80 -20.38
CA ASN A 53 -17.78 -2.12 -19.59
C ASN A 53 -17.52 -0.60 -19.58
N PRO A 54 -18.57 0.23 -19.51
CA PRO A 54 -18.41 1.68 -19.40
C PRO A 54 -17.68 2.03 -18.10
N CYS A 55 -17.02 3.19 -18.11
CA CYS A 55 -16.41 3.73 -16.89
C CYS A 55 -17.47 4.07 -15.84
N VAL A 56 -17.07 3.97 -14.58
CA VAL A 56 -17.91 4.30 -13.43
C VAL A 56 -17.28 5.42 -12.61
N THR A 57 -18.12 6.10 -11.83
CA THR A 57 -17.68 7.11 -10.88
C THR A 57 -18.18 6.77 -9.48
N SER A 58 -17.34 7.05 -8.49
CA SER A 58 -17.74 6.98 -7.08
C SER A 58 -18.55 8.22 -6.71
N GLY A 59 -19.41 8.11 -5.70
CA GLY A 59 -20.29 9.21 -5.30
C GLY A 59 -20.70 9.15 -3.83
N VAL A 60 -21.68 9.96 -3.48
CA VAL A 60 -22.20 10.04 -2.11
C VAL A 60 -23.44 9.16 -1.95
N ILE A 61 -23.46 8.34 -0.90
CA ILE A 61 -24.64 7.55 -0.52
C ILE A 61 -25.77 8.50 -0.06
N PRO A 62 -26.99 8.40 -0.60
CA PRO A 62 -28.11 9.22 -0.18
C PRO A 62 -28.36 9.16 1.34
N GLY A 63 -28.58 10.32 1.95
CA GLY A 63 -28.82 10.43 3.40
C GLY A 63 -27.56 10.39 4.27
N THR A 64 -26.37 10.30 3.69
CA THR A 64 -25.10 10.43 4.43
C THR A 64 -24.54 11.85 4.37
N ASP A 65 -23.84 12.27 5.43
CA ASP A 65 -23.07 13.52 5.44
C ASP A 65 -21.63 13.21 5.00
N PRO A 66 -21.20 13.65 3.80
CA PRO A 66 -19.83 13.46 3.36
C PRO A 66 -18.83 14.35 4.10
N GLY A 67 -19.28 15.44 4.71
CA GLY A 67 -18.43 16.41 5.40
C GLY A 67 -18.12 16.09 6.87
N ALA A 68 -18.80 15.12 7.46
CA ALA A 68 -18.56 14.70 8.85
C ALA A 68 -17.20 14.01 9.03
N VAL A 69 -16.54 14.28 10.16
CA VAL A 69 -15.33 13.53 10.56
C VAL A 69 -15.70 12.06 10.76
N ARG A 70 -15.00 11.15 10.05
CA ARG A 70 -15.36 9.74 10.01
C ARG A 70 -14.72 8.92 11.15
N PRO A 71 -15.39 7.87 11.64
CA PRO A 71 -14.86 6.97 12.67
C PRO A 71 -13.47 6.41 12.35
N ASN A 72 -13.20 6.10 11.07
CA ASN A 72 -11.92 5.56 10.62
C ASN A 72 -10.75 6.55 10.79
N GLN A 73 -10.98 7.86 10.60
CA GLN A 73 -9.97 8.89 10.86
C GLN A 73 -9.73 9.07 12.36
N VAL A 74 -10.79 8.97 13.16
CA VAL A 74 -10.71 9.09 14.63
C VAL A 74 -9.99 7.87 15.22
N SER A 75 -10.27 6.66 14.74
CA SER A 75 -9.66 5.43 15.24
C SER A 75 -8.15 5.37 15.00
N LEU A 76 -7.67 6.04 13.94
CA LEU A 76 -6.25 6.18 13.63
C LEU A 76 -5.58 7.42 14.27
N ASN A 77 -6.35 8.27 14.96
CA ASN A 77 -5.85 9.49 15.62
C ASN A 77 -4.96 10.37 14.70
N LEU A 78 -5.38 10.56 13.44
CA LEU A 78 -4.57 11.24 12.43
C LEU A 78 -4.24 12.70 12.80
N VAL A 79 -5.13 13.37 13.53
CA VAL A 79 -4.88 14.74 14.04
C VAL A 79 -3.67 14.80 14.97
N ALA A 80 -3.44 13.78 15.81
CA ALA A 80 -2.24 13.70 16.62
C ALA A 80 -1.02 13.30 15.78
N ALA A 81 -1.18 12.35 14.85
CA ALA A 81 -0.10 11.93 13.95
C ALA A 81 0.47 13.10 13.12
N TRP A 82 -0.39 13.99 12.63
CA TRP A 82 0.00 15.17 11.84
C TRP A 82 0.80 16.22 12.60
N LYS A 83 0.87 16.14 13.93
CA LYS A 83 1.81 16.96 14.73
C LYS A 83 3.26 16.51 14.56
N HIS A 84 3.48 15.29 14.05
CA HIS A 84 4.80 14.67 13.92
C HIS A 84 5.28 14.56 12.47
N SER A 85 4.37 14.45 11.50
CA SER A 85 4.64 14.32 10.07
C SER A 85 3.35 14.46 9.26
N LYS A 86 3.41 15.01 8.05
CA LYS A 86 2.31 14.96 7.05
C LYS A 86 2.73 14.26 5.76
N GLY A 87 3.90 13.60 5.74
CA GLY A 87 4.41 12.89 4.57
C GLY A 87 5.26 13.76 3.63
N GLU A 88 5.79 14.88 4.12
CA GLU A 88 6.62 15.78 3.35
C GLU A 88 7.78 15.03 2.65
N GLY A 89 7.98 15.35 1.37
CA GLY A 89 9.06 14.79 0.55
C GLY A 89 8.84 13.35 0.09
N GLN A 90 7.76 12.68 0.50
CA GLN A 90 7.48 11.31 0.07
C GLN A 90 6.74 11.27 -1.27
N LEU A 91 7.17 10.37 -2.15
CA LEU A 91 6.43 9.97 -3.34
C LEU A 91 5.83 8.59 -3.08
N VAL A 92 4.50 8.49 -3.13
CA VAL A 92 3.76 7.23 -2.94
C VAL A 92 3.21 6.79 -4.29
N ALA A 93 3.68 5.65 -4.79
CA ALA A 93 3.13 5.06 -6.00
C ALA A 93 1.85 4.29 -5.70
N VAL A 94 0.81 4.60 -6.46
CA VAL A 94 -0.50 3.94 -6.43
C VAL A 94 -0.59 3.04 -7.65
N ILE A 95 -0.30 1.76 -7.47
CA ILE A 95 -0.48 0.72 -8.50
C ILE A 95 -1.92 0.21 -8.37
N ASP A 96 -2.79 0.68 -9.26
CA ASP A 96 -4.24 0.55 -9.12
C ASP A 96 -4.96 0.71 -10.49
N THR A 97 -6.20 1.20 -10.50
CA THR A 97 -7.01 1.49 -11.70
C THR A 97 -6.70 2.82 -12.39
N GLY A 98 -5.63 3.49 -11.97
CA GLY A 98 -5.32 4.87 -12.33
C GLY A 98 -5.87 5.86 -11.30
N VAL A 99 -5.47 7.13 -11.40
CA VAL A 99 -5.88 8.17 -10.45
C VAL A 99 -6.32 9.39 -11.23
N LYS A 100 -7.55 9.87 -11.01
CA LYS A 100 -8.00 11.13 -11.60
C LYS A 100 -7.54 12.32 -10.74
N PRO A 101 -6.71 13.24 -11.27
CA PRO A 101 -6.35 14.46 -10.56
C PRO A 101 -7.56 15.37 -10.36
N GLY A 102 -7.53 16.21 -9.33
CA GLY A 102 -8.61 17.14 -9.05
C GLY A 102 -8.28 18.09 -7.89
N PRO A 103 -9.24 18.93 -7.46
CA PRO A 103 -8.99 19.91 -6.38
C PRO A 103 -8.52 19.26 -5.07
N ARG A 104 -8.97 18.04 -4.76
CA ARG A 104 -8.54 17.27 -3.58
C ARG A 104 -7.31 16.39 -3.84
N LEU A 105 -6.87 16.24 -5.08
CA LEU A 105 -5.69 15.49 -5.50
C LEU A 105 -4.88 16.30 -6.54
N PRO A 106 -4.30 17.45 -6.14
CA PRO A 106 -3.56 18.31 -7.07
C PRO A 106 -2.13 17.80 -7.35
N ASN A 107 -1.59 16.95 -6.48
CA ASN A 107 -0.20 16.50 -6.50
C ASN A 107 -0.06 15.06 -7.03
N VAL A 108 -0.64 14.81 -8.20
CA VAL A 108 -0.62 13.49 -8.85
C VAL A 108 0.27 13.55 -10.09
N GLU A 109 1.30 12.72 -10.10
CA GLU A 109 2.25 12.55 -11.19
C GLU A 109 1.89 11.34 -12.05
N ALA A 110 2.08 11.48 -13.36
CA ALA A 110 1.88 10.40 -14.32
C ALA A 110 2.91 9.28 -14.12
N GLY A 111 2.44 8.10 -13.74
CA GLY A 111 3.25 6.90 -13.54
C GLY A 111 3.10 5.87 -14.65
N GLY A 112 2.27 6.09 -15.66
CA GLY A 112 2.08 5.20 -16.80
C GLY A 112 0.92 4.21 -16.66
N ASP A 113 0.67 3.49 -17.74
CA ASP A 113 -0.49 2.63 -17.93
C ASP A 113 -0.07 1.27 -18.50
N PHE A 114 -0.57 0.21 -17.89
CA PHE A 114 -0.33 -1.19 -18.27
C PHE A 114 -1.62 -1.88 -18.76
N ILE A 115 -2.72 -1.13 -18.91
CA ILE A 115 -3.97 -1.60 -19.53
C ILE A 115 -4.05 -1.12 -20.99
N GLU A 116 -3.76 0.15 -21.24
CA GLU A 116 -3.72 0.73 -22.60
C GLU A 116 -2.39 1.47 -22.84
N SER A 117 -2.42 2.62 -23.50
CA SER A 117 -1.24 3.44 -23.81
C SER A 117 -1.30 4.82 -23.14
N GLY A 118 -1.89 4.90 -21.95
CA GLY A 118 -2.05 6.13 -21.17
C GLY A 118 -0.88 6.46 -20.23
N ASP A 119 -1.10 7.50 -19.42
CA ASP A 119 -0.13 8.05 -18.47
C ASP A 119 -0.45 7.71 -17.00
N GLY A 120 -1.52 6.96 -16.76
CA GLY A 120 -2.00 6.56 -15.43
C GLY A 120 -2.96 7.56 -14.76
N LEU A 121 -3.21 8.73 -15.38
CA LEU A 121 -4.06 9.80 -14.83
C LEU A 121 -5.55 9.67 -15.18
N THR A 122 -5.93 8.55 -15.80
CA THR A 122 -7.32 8.19 -16.08
C THR A 122 -7.75 7.06 -15.18
N ASP A 123 -8.82 7.26 -14.42
CA ASP A 123 -9.43 6.23 -13.58
C ASP A 123 -10.86 5.92 -14.08
N CYS A 124 -11.00 4.77 -14.74
CA CYS A 124 -12.27 4.29 -15.30
C CYS A 124 -13.10 3.50 -14.28
N ASP A 125 -12.55 3.27 -13.08
CA ASP A 125 -13.10 2.39 -12.06
C ASP A 125 -13.42 3.12 -10.75
N GLY A 126 -12.74 4.24 -10.49
CA GLY A 126 -12.86 5.05 -9.27
C GLY A 126 -12.01 4.55 -8.10
N GLN A 127 -11.56 3.30 -8.13
CA GLN A 127 -10.83 2.66 -7.03
C GLN A 127 -9.49 3.36 -6.75
N GLY A 128 -8.66 3.56 -7.76
CA GLY A 128 -7.35 4.19 -7.57
C GLY A 128 -7.45 5.64 -7.12
N THR A 129 -8.46 6.40 -7.54
CA THR A 129 -8.72 7.76 -7.04
C THR A 129 -9.14 7.75 -5.57
N LEU A 130 -9.98 6.80 -5.16
CA LEU A 130 -10.34 6.59 -3.75
C LEU A 130 -9.10 6.19 -2.92
N VAL A 131 -8.24 5.31 -3.41
CA VAL A 131 -7.00 4.91 -2.75
C VAL A 131 -6.04 6.10 -2.61
N ALA A 132 -5.81 6.86 -3.68
CA ALA A 132 -4.97 8.06 -3.66
C ALA A 132 -5.52 9.12 -2.70
N GLY A 133 -6.84 9.31 -2.65
CA GLY A 133 -7.51 10.19 -1.70
C GLY A 133 -7.23 9.83 -0.25
N LEU A 134 -7.30 8.55 0.11
CA LEU A 134 -6.98 8.08 1.46
C LEU A 134 -5.51 8.32 1.82
N ILE A 135 -4.61 8.21 0.86
CA ILE A 135 -3.18 8.41 1.08
C ILE A 135 -2.85 9.90 1.22
N ALA A 136 -3.19 10.73 0.23
CA ALA A 136 -2.70 12.11 0.11
C ALA A 136 -3.78 13.14 -0.28
N GLY A 137 -5.06 12.79 -0.13
CA GLY A 137 -6.17 13.73 -0.35
C GLY A 137 -6.00 15.00 0.49
N GLN A 138 -6.16 16.16 -0.14
CA GLN A 138 -6.00 17.44 0.53
C GLN A 138 -7.13 17.68 1.55
N PRO A 139 -6.88 18.35 2.67
CA PRO A 139 -7.95 18.84 3.54
C PRO A 139 -8.77 19.94 2.85
N GLY A 140 -10.03 20.11 3.27
CA GLY A 140 -10.96 21.09 2.71
C GLY A 140 -11.86 21.70 3.78
N ALA A 141 -12.98 22.32 3.37
CA ALA A 141 -14.01 22.83 4.27
C ALA A 141 -14.94 21.71 4.78
N ASP A 142 -14.36 20.57 5.15
CA ASP A 142 -15.00 19.34 5.59
C ASP A 142 -14.05 18.54 6.50
N GLY A 143 -14.54 17.45 7.08
CA GLY A 143 -13.79 16.59 7.99
C GLY A 143 -12.79 15.64 7.33
N PHE A 144 -12.64 15.66 6.00
CA PHE A 144 -11.80 14.72 5.26
C PHE A 144 -10.37 15.25 5.05
N SER A 145 -9.40 14.37 5.24
CA SER A 145 -8.03 14.52 4.76
C SER A 145 -7.43 13.12 4.54
N GLY A 146 -6.55 12.99 3.54
CA GLY A 146 -5.69 11.82 3.43
C GLY A 146 -4.75 11.71 4.63
N VAL A 147 -4.19 10.53 4.84
CA VAL A 147 -3.27 10.23 5.95
C VAL A 147 -1.99 11.04 5.87
N ALA A 148 -1.44 11.22 4.67
CA ALA A 148 -0.18 11.88 4.40
C ALA A 148 -0.37 12.98 3.32
N PRO A 149 -1.13 14.05 3.64
CA PRO A 149 -1.58 15.04 2.65
C PRO A 149 -0.45 15.88 2.05
N ALA A 150 0.77 15.86 2.64
CA ALA A 150 1.94 16.52 2.07
C ALA A 150 2.78 15.60 1.15
N SER A 151 2.35 14.35 0.94
CA SER A 151 2.98 13.43 -0.02
C SER A 151 2.54 13.75 -1.45
N ARG A 152 3.37 13.34 -2.41
CA ARG A 152 3.00 13.28 -3.83
C ARG A 152 2.53 11.87 -4.19
N ILE A 153 1.63 11.77 -5.15
CA ILE A 153 1.14 10.49 -5.68
C ILE A 153 1.75 10.25 -7.04
N LEU A 154 2.25 9.03 -7.29
CA LEU A 154 2.61 8.55 -8.62
C LEU A 154 1.54 7.55 -9.08
N ALA A 155 0.74 7.91 -10.07
CA ALA A 155 -0.40 7.11 -10.51
C ALA A 155 0.01 6.08 -11.58
N ILE A 156 -0.08 4.80 -11.25
CA ILE A 156 0.23 3.70 -12.18
C ILE A 156 -1.03 2.88 -12.39
N ARG A 157 -1.61 2.96 -13.59
CA ARG A 157 -2.77 2.13 -13.95
C ARG A 157 -2.29 0.75 -14.35
N GLN A 158 -2.53 -0.26 -13.51
CA GLN A 158 -2.08 -1.63 -13.74
C GLN A 158 -3.24 -2.63 -13.85
N SER A 159 -4.37 -2.37 -13.20
CA SER A 159 -5.55 -3.24 -13.24
C SER A 159 -6.78 -2.46 -13.67
N SER A 160 -7.77 -3.12 -14.25
CA SER A 160 -9.12 -2.55 -14.40
C SER A 160 -10.12 -3.67 -14.70
N PRO A 161 -11.15 -3.89 -13.89
CA PRO A 161 -12.25 -4.81 -14.20
C PRO A 161 -13.10 -4.36 -15.39
N ARG A 162 -12.96 -3.12 -15.88
CA ARG A 162 -13.63 -2.66 -17.12
C ARG A 162 -12.93 -3.12 -18.39
N TYR A 163 -11.70 -3.66 -18.28
CA TYR A 163 -10.89 -4.09 -19.40
C TYR A 163 -10.52 -5.58 -19.28
N THR A 164 -10.52 -6.28 -20.40
CA THR A 164 -10.06 -7.68 -20.49
C THR A 164 -9.04 -7.83 -21.61
N PRO A 165 -8.16 -8.84 -21.57
CA PRO A 165 -7.40 -9.25 -22.75
C PRO A 165 -8.34 -9.47 -23.95
N ARG A 166 -7.90 -9.09 -25.15
CA ARG A 166 -8.66 -9.30 -26.39
C ARG A 166 -8.78 -10.77 -26.74
N ASP A 167 -7.71 -11.51 -26.51
CA ASP A 167 -7.66 -12.95 -26.64
C ASP A 167 -7.48 -13.55 -25.25
N SER A 168 -8.56 -14.09 -24.70
CA SER A 168 -8.56 -14.68 -23.36
C SER A 168 -8.31 -16.19 -23.37
N GLY A 169 -8.18 -16.79 -24.56
CA GLY A 169 -8.05 -18.23 -24.72
C GLY A 169 -9.21 -19.04 -24.13
N GLU A 170 -8.93 -20.30 -23.81
CA GLU A 170 -9.91 -21.25 -23.24
C GLU A 170 -10.17 -21.01 -21.74
N ASP A 171 -9.21 -20.46 -21.00
CA ASP A 171 -9.33 -20.13 -19.58
C ASP A 171 -9.07 -18.63 -19.33
N PRO A 172 -10.12 -17.78 -19.41
CA PRO A 172 -9.99 -16.35 -19.20
C PRO A 172 -9.51 -15.96 -17.79
N VAL A 173 -9.77 -16.78 -16.78
CA VAL A 173 -9.38 -16.50 -15.39
C VAL A 173 -7.89 -16.69 -15.22
N LEU A 174 -7.36 -17.82 -15.72
CA LEU A 174 -5.93 -18.08 -15.73
C LEU A 174 -5.17 -17.04 -16.58
N THR A 175 -5.64 -16.75 -17.79
CA THR A 175 -5.02 -15.75 -18.68
C THR A 175 -4.96 -14.39 -17.98
N ARG A 176 -6.04 -13.97 -17.32
CA ARG A 176 -6.07 -12.73 -16.54
C ARG A 176 -5.04 -12.74 -15.41
N ALA A 177 -4.96 -13.84 -14.64
CA ALA A 177 -4.01 -13.95 -13.54
C ALA A 177 -2.54 -13.85 -14.01
N ILE A 178 -2.21 -14.45 -15.16
CA ILE A 178 -0.87 -14.38 -15.77
C ILE A 178 -0.56 -12.94 -16.19
N VAL A 179 -1.47 -12.30 -16.95
CA VAL A 179 -1.31 -10.92 -17.43
C VAL A 179 -1.18 -9.94 -16.28
N ASP A 180 -2.01 -10.07 -15.24
CA ASP A 180 -1.95 -9.23 -14.05
C ASP A 180 -0.63 -9.42 -13.30
N THR A 181 -0.15 -10.65 -13.13
CA THR A 181 1.12 -10.93 -12.45
C THR A 181 2.31 -10.33 -13.19
N GLN A 182 2.36 -10.49 -14.52
CA GLN A 182 3.45 -9.96 -15.36
C GLN A 182 3.45 -8.42 -15.39
N THR A 183 2.29 -7.80 -15.57
CA THR A 183 2.18 -6.34 -15.59
C THR A 183 2.43 -5.73 -14.21
N LEU A 184 2.04 -6.41 -13.13
CA LEU A 184 2.36 -6.00 -11.76
C LEU A 184 3.88 -5.98 -11.53
N ALA A 185 4.60 -7.01 -11.97
CA ALA A 185 6.06 -7.05 -11.86
C ALA A 185 6.72 -5.83 -12.53
N ARG A 186 6.32 -5.52 -13.76
CA ARG A 186 6.82 -4.35 -14.50
C ARG A 186 6.42 -3.02 -13.83
N ALA A 187 5.20 -2.92 -13.31
CA ALA A 187 4.69 -1.74 -12.60
C ALA A 187 5.47 -1.47 -11.29
N VAL A 188 5.83 -2.51 -10.55
CA VAL A 188 6.66 -2.40 -9.32
C VAL A 188 8.04 -1.85 -9.65
N VAL A 189 8.72 -2.41 -10.67
CA VAL A 189 10.03 -1.92 -11.12
C VAL A 189 9.93 -0.46 -11.53
N ARG A 190 8.91 -0.12 -12.32
CA ARG A 190 8.65 1.25 -12.78
C ARG A 190 8.47 2.23 -11.62
N ALA A 191 7.64 1.88 -10.64
CA ALA A 191 7.43 2.73 -9.47
C ALA A 191 8.74 2.99 -8.71
N ALA A 192 9.53 1.94 -8.51
CA ALA A 192 10.81 2.04 -7.81
C ALA A 192 11.85 2.87 -8.60
N ASP A 193 11.91 2.71 -9.92
CA ASP A 193 12.80 3.50 -10.79
C ASP A 193 12.38 4.97 -10.90
N MET A 194 11.09 5.26 -10.77
CA MET A 194 10.55 6.62 -10.69
C MET A 194 10.72 7.27 -9.30
N GLY A 195 11.39 6.57 -8.37
CA GLY A 195 11.77 7.14 -7.08
C GLY A 195 10.66 7.10 -6.02
N ALA A 196 9.65 6.25 -6.20
CA ALA A 196 8.66 6.02 -5.15
C ALA A 196 9.34 5.53 -3.87
N ARG A 197 8.95 6.09 -2.72
CA ARG A 197 9.46 5.68 -1.39
C ARG A 197 8.51 4.71 -0.70
N VAL A 198 7.25 4.70 -1.14
CA VAL A 198 6.21 3.74 -0.75
C VAL A 198 5.47 3.32 -2.02
N ILE A 199 5.19 2.04 -2.18
CA ILE A 199 4.31 1.49 -3.22
C ILE A 199 3.10 0.89 -2.51
N THR A 200 1.90 1.33 -2.90
CA THR A 200 0.65 0.67 -2.54
C THR A 200 0.13 -0.16 -3.71
N ILE A 201 -0.30 -1.39 -3.41
CA ILE A 201 -0.88 -2.32 -4.38
C ILE A 201 -2.23 -2.75 -3.81
N SER A 202 -3.31 -2.12 -4.27
CA SER A 202 -4.66 -2.38 -3.75
C SER A 202 -5.37 -3.52 -4.49
N ALA A 203 -4.96 -3.77 -5.74
CA ALA A 203 -5.46 -4.88 -6.56
C ALA A 203 -4.84 -6.20 -6.10
N VAL A 204 -5.67 -7.24 -6.07
CA VAL A 204 -5.26 -8.58 -5.64
C VAL A 204 -5.64 -9.59 -6.70
N THR A 205 -4.69 -10.43 -7.07
CA THR A 205 -4.93 -11.61 -7.90
C THR A 205 -4.92 -12.83 -7.00
N CYS A 206 -6.03 -13.57 -6.96
CA CYS A 206 -6.15 -14.80 -6.20
C CYS A 206 -6.07 -16.02 -7.12
N ILE A 207 -5.22 -16.99 -6.78
CA ILE A 207 -5.10 -18.25 -7.51
C ILE A 207 -5.16 -19.44 -6.55
N PRO A 208 -5.70 -20.60 -6.97
CA PRO A 208 -5.60 -21.83 -6.20
C PRO A 208 -4.14 -22.20 -5.94
N ALA A 209 -3.86 -22.67 -4.73
CA ALA A 209 -2.58 -23.19 -4.26
C ALA A 209 -1.87 -24.16 -5.23
N GLY A 210 -2.64 -25.04 -5.88
CA GLY A 210 -2.12 -26.03 -6.82
C GLY A 210 -1.94 -25.54 -8.26
N LEU A 211 -2.28 -24.28 -8.56
CA LEU A 211 -2.19 -23.72 -9.91
C LEU A 211 -0.81 -23.10 -10.13
N ALA A 212 -0.07 -23.63 -11.11
CA ALA A 212 1.28 -23.14 -11.44
C ALA A 212 1.22 -21.88 -12.31
N VAL A 213 1.26 -20.71 -11.68
CA VAL A 213 1.57 -19.43 -12.34
C VAL A 213 3.02 -19.07 -12.02
N ASP A 214 3.84 -18.81 -13.04
CA ASP A 214 5.22 -18.36 -12.83
C ASP A 214 5.21 -16.93 -12.25
N GLN A 215 5.80 -16.78 -11.07
CA GLN A 215 5.90 -15.52 -10.34
C GLN A 215 7.35 -15.07 -10.17
N ASN A 216 8.32 -15.67 -10.87
CA ASN A 216 9.74 -15.33 -10.72
C ASN A 216 10.01 -13.85 -11.04
N GLU A 217 9.41 -13.32 -12.11
CA GLU A 217 9.53 -11.90 -12.46
C GLU A 217 8.91 -10.98 -11.40
N LEU A 218 7.78 -11.37 -10.82
CA LEU A 218 7.15 -10.60 -9.74
C LEU A 218 8.02 -10.64 -8.47
N GLY A 219 8.52 -11.81 -8.08
CA GLY A 219 9.42 -11.97 -6.96
C GLY A 219 10.68 -11.13 -7.11
N SER A 220 11.29 -11.11 -8.30
CA SER A 220 12.51 -10.34 -8.56
C SER A 220 12.24 -8.83 -8.59
N ALA A 221 11.09 -8.40 -9.13
CA ALA A 221 10.63 -7.01 -9.07
C ALA A 221 10.39 -6.52 -7.64
N LEU A 222 9.69 -7.32 -6.82
CA LEU A 222 9.42 -7.00 -5.42
C LEU A 222 10.70 -6.92 -4.60
N ARG A 223 11.61 -7.89 -4.78
CA ARG A 223 12.94 -7.88 -4.15
C ARG A 223 13.74 -6.65 -4.57
N TYR A 224 13.80 -6.34 -5.87
CA TYR A 224 14.49 -5.17 -6.40
C TYR A 224 13.97 -3.88 -5.75
N ALA A 225 12.65 -3.69 -5.74
CA ALA A 225 12.03 -2.52 -5.14
C ALA A 225 12.30 -2.44 -3.62
N ALA A 226 12.10 -3.52 -2.88
CA ALA A 226 12.24 -3.52 -1.42
C ALA A 226 13.69 -3.44 -0.93
N VAL A 227 14.61 -4.14 -1.59
CA VAL A 227 15.99 -4.33 -1.12
C VAL A 227 16.96 -3.37 -1.80
N GLU A 228 16.89 -3.24 -3.13
CA GLU A 228 17.88 -2.45 -3.89
C GLU A 228 17.47 -0.98 -4.01
N LYS A 229 16.17 -0.71 -4.12
CA LYS A 229 15.61 0.65 -4.20
C LYS A 229 15.08 1.17 -2.87
N ASP A 230 15.11 0.33 -1.83
CA ASP A 230 14.70 0.70 -0.47
C ASP A 230 13.26 1.27 -0.41
N VAL A 231 12.32 0.58 -1.07
CA VAL A 231 10.92 0.99 -1.17
C VAL A 231 10.05 0.15 -0.22
N VAL A 232 9.20 0.81 0.56
CA VAL A 232 8.20 0.10 1.38
C VAL A 232 7.06 -0.33 0.47
N ILE A 233 6.81 -1.64 0.36
CA ILE A 233 5.71 -2.18 -0.46
C ILE A 233 4.60 -2.63 0.46
N VAL A 234 3.39 -2.11 0.25
CA VAL A 234 2.20 -2.40 1.03
C VAL A 234 1.14 -2.95 0.09
N ALA A 235 0.55 -4.10 0.41
CA ALA A 235 -0.44 -4.74 -0.46
C ALA A 235 -1.67 -5.24 0.29
N ALA A 236 -2.81 -5.23 -0.39
CA ALA A 236 -4.06 -5.75 0.14
C ALA A 236 -3.99 -7.25 0.39
N ALA A 237 -4.55 -7.72 1.51
CA ALA A 237 -4.64 -9.14 1.81
C ALA A 237 -5.56 -9.89 0.83
N GLY A 238 -6.58 -9.21 0.30
CA GLY A 238 -7.60 -9.78 -0.58
C GLY A 238 -8.98 -9.79 0.10
N ASP A 239 -10.03 -9.75 -0.73
CA ASP A 239 -11.42 -9.70 -0.28
C ASP A 239 -12.14 -10.99 -0.68
N THR A 240 -12.68 -11.74 0.27
CA THR A 240 -13.39 -12.99 -0.03
C THR A 240 -14.69 -12.70 -0.79
N GLY A 241 -15.03 -13.55 -1.76
CA GLY A 241 -16.25 -13.37 -2.57
C GLY A 241 -16.02 -12.58 -3.86
N THR A 242 -14.82 -12.02 -4.09
CA THR A 242 -14.42 -11.34 -5.33
C THR A 242 -13.46 -12.20 -6.18
N GLY A 243 -13.67 -13.51 -6.22
CA GLY A 243 -12.75 -14.48 -6.85
C GLY A 243 -11.66 -15.03 -5.92
N CYS A 244 -11.63 -14.53 -4.69
CA CYS A 244 -10.76 -14.97 -3.61
C CYS A 244 -11.56 -15.84 -2.61
N ALA A 245 -11.02 -17.01 -2.25
CA ALA A 245 -11.58 -17.86 -1.20
C ALA A 245 -10.84 -17.69 0.13
N ALA A 246 -11.54 -17.89 1.25
CA ALA A 246 -10.92 -17.81 2.57
C ALA A 246 -9.98 -19.00 2.83
N ASN A 247 -8.80 -18.73 3.40
CA ASN A 247 -7.95 -19.80 3.93
C ASN A 247 -8.35 -20.18 5.36
N PRO A 248 -8.10 -21.42 5.80
CA PRO A 248 -8.25 -21.82 7.19
C PRO A 248 -7.35 -20.99 8.11
N LEU A 249 -7.88 -20.56 9.26
CA LEU A 249 -7.16 -19.65 10.17
C LEU A 249 -5.94 -20.29 10.83
N SER A 250 -6.03 -21.56 11.19
CA SER A 250 -5.00 -22.29 11.94
C SER A 250 -5.21 -23.79 11.81
N ASP A 251 -4.15 -24.56 12.02
CA ASP A 251 -4.23 -26.01 12.25
C ASP A 251 -3.69 -26.36 13.66
N PRO A 252 -4.56 -26.58 14.66
CA PRO A 252 -4.14 -26.95 16.01
C PRO A 252 -3.36 -28.27 16.07
N ALA A 253 -3.45 -29.13 15.05
CA ALA A 253 -2.68 -30.37 14.97
C ALA A 253 -1.23 -30.16 14.52
N MET A 254 -0.88 -28.98 13.97
CA MET A 254 0.47 -28.65 13.49
C MET A 254 1.05 -27.41 14.21
N PRO A 255 1.42 -27.50 15.50
CA PRO A 255 1.96 -26.36 16.25
C PRO A 255 3.31 -25.84 15.73
N SER A 256 4.05 -26.64 14.93
CA SER A 256 5.27 -26.22 14.25
C SER A 256 5.02 -25.29 13.06
N ASP A 257 3.78 -25.18 12.58
CA ASP A 257 3.34 -24.25 11.54
C ASP A 257 2.28 -23.30 12.12
N PRO A 258 2.66 -22.36 13.00
CA PRO A 258 1.73 -21.53 13.76
C PRO A 258 0.91 -20.58 12.89
N ARG A 259 1.34 -20.33 11.66
CA ARG A 259 0.63 -19.51 10.67
C ARG A 259 -0.16 -20.36 9.67
N ASN A 260 -0.08 -21.69 9.72
CA ASN A 260 -0.81 -22.61 8.86
C ASN A 260 -0.51 -22.41 7.36
N TRP A 261 0.76 -22.29 7.00
CA TRP A 261 1.23 -22.32 5.61
C TRP A 261 0.78 -23.58 4.86
N ASN A 262 0.82 -24.73 5.54
CA ASN A 262 0.42 -26.01 4.96
C ASN A 262 -1.07 -26.08 4.62
N GLY A 263 -1.91 -25.31 5.32
CA GLY A 263 -3.36 -25.27 5.11
C GLY A 263 -3.81 -24.27 4.04
N VAL A 264 -2.90 -23.57 3.37
CA VAL A 264 -3.24 -22.59 2.34
C VAL A 264 -3.86 -23.27 1.12
N THR A 265 -5.03 -22.79 0.71
CA THR A 265 -5.75 -23.27 -0.48
C THR A 265 -5.84 -22.20 -1.57
N THR A 266 -5.74 -20.92 -1.21
CA THR A 266 -5.79 -19.78 -2.13
C THR A 266 -4.63 -18.84 -1.84
N LEU A 267 -3.80 -18.60 -2.84
CA LEU A 267 -2.71 -17.62 -2.81
C LEU A 267 -3.25 -16.24 -3.14
N SER A 268 -2.82 -15.23 -2.36
CA SER A 268 -3.08 -13.82 -2.63
C SER A 268 -1.81 -13.15 -3.15
N ILE A 269 -1.87 -12.63 -4.37
CA ILE A 269 -0.74 -12.03 -5.07
C ILE A 269 -0.96 -10.50 -5.14
N PRO A 270 0.00 -9.67 -4.70
CA PRO A 270 1.36 -10.02 -4.24
C PRO A 270 1.48 -10.30 -2.74
N ALA A 271 0.39 -10.29 -1.97
CA ALA A 271 0.42 -10.35 -0.50
C ALA A 271 1.28 -11.49 0.09
N TRP A 272 1.29 -12.66 -0.55
CA TRP A 272 2.05 -13.83 -0.06
C TRP A 272 3.57 -13.67 -0.12
N TRP A 273 4.10 -12.68 -0.86
CA TRP A 273 5.52 -12.31 -0.92
C TRP A 273 5.97 -11.53 0.33
N GLN A 274 5.62 -12.05 1.52
CA GLN A 274 5.77 -11.41 2.82
C GLN A 274 7.20 -10.94 3.18
N GLN A 275 8.22 -11.48 2.52
CA GLN A 275 9.62 -11.04 2.69
C GLN A 275 9.83 -9.59 2.21
N TYR A 276 9.04 -9.16 1.22
CA TYR A 276 9.17 -7.87 0.56
C TYR A 276 7.93 -6.99 0.72
N VAL A 277 6.78 -7.61 1.03
CA VAL A 277 5.46 -6.96 1.03
C VAL A 277 4.85 -7.00 2.42
N LEU A 278 4.44 -5.83 2.93
CA LEU A 278 3.57 -5.74 4.10
C LEU A 278 2.11 -5.93 3.66
N SER A 279 1.58 -7.13 3.88
CA SER A 279 0.17 -7.44 3.61
C SER A 279 -0.76 -6.86 4.68
N VAL A 280 -1.84 -6.21 4.24
CA VAL A 280 -2.77 -5.46 5.10
C VAL A 280 -4.18 -6.05 5.06
N GLY A 281 -4.66 -6.49 6.22
CA GLY A 281 -6.04 -6.91 6.45
C GLY A 281 -6.99 -5.73 6.71
N SER A 282 -8.28 -5.98 6.54
CA SER A 282 -9.34 -5.00 6.75
C SER A 282 -9.96 -5.14 8.14
N LEU A 283 -10.22 -4.00 8.79
CA LEU A 283 -11.00 -3.91 10.02
C LEU A 283 -12.28 -3.09 9.78
N GLY A 284 -13.35 -3.52 10.44
CA GLY A 284 -14.58 -2.75 10.56
C GLY A 284 -14.48 -1.64 11.61
N PRO A 285 -15.53 -0.79 11.74
CA PRO A 285 -15.52 0.36 12.66
C PRO A 285 -15.36 -0.01 14.15
N SER A 286 -15.68 -1.25 14.53
CA SER A 286 -15.49 -1.79 15.88
C SER A 286 -14.07 -2.30 16.15
N GLY A 287 -13.17 -2.21 15.17
CA GLY A 287 -11.81 -2.75 15.25
C GLY A 287 -11.71 -4.27 15.08
N GLN A 288 -12.83 -4.94 14.78
CA GLN A 288 -12.84 -6.37 14.45
C GLN A 288 -12.42 -6.61 12.99
N PRO A 289 -11.79 -7.75 12.67
CA PRO A 289 -11.54 -8.14 11.28
C PRO A 289 -12.82 -8.10 10.46
N SER A 290 -12.76 -7.48 9.29
CA SER A 290 -13.88 -7.42 8.36
C SER A 290 -14.28 -8.84 7.91
N PRO A 291 -15.58 -9.15 7.76
CA PRO A 291 -16.01 -10.48 7.33
C PRO A 291 -15.43 -10.94 6.00
N PHE A 292 -15.08 -9.99 5.13
CA PHE A 292 -14.50 -10.24 3.82
C PHE A 292 -12.97 -10.28 3.81
N THR A 293 -12.26 -9.93 4.90
CA THR A 293 -10.79 -9.89 4.85
C THR A 293 -10.25 -11.30 4.64
N MET A 294 -9.47 -11.51 3.58
CA MET A 294 -8.88 -12.82 3.32
C MET A 294 -7.89 -13.17 4.43
N ALA A 295 -8.09 -14.34 5.04
CA ALA A 295 -7.11 -14.92 5.93
C ALA A 295 -5.90 -15.45 5.16
N GLY A 296 -4.69 -15.23 5.68
CA GLY A 296 -3.47 -15.82 5.14
C GLY A 296 -2.29 -15.74 6.10
N PRO A 297 -1.34 -16.69 6.00
CA PRO A 297 -0.12 -16.68 6.82
C PRO A 297 0.82 -15.50 6.53
N TRP A 298 0.57 -14.75 5.45
CA TRP A 298 1.32 -13.57 5.04
C TRP A 298 0.80 -12.26 5.61
N VAL A 299 -0.42 -12.22 6.17
CA VAL A 299 -1.01 -10.97 6.68
C VAL A 299 -0.14 -10.42 7.82
N GLY A 300 0.31 -9.17 7.67
CA GLY A 300 1.31 -8.55 8.55
C GLY A 300 0.74 -7.49 9.49
N ILE A 301 -0.30 -6.77 9.07
CA ILE A 301 -0.96 -5.72 9.86
C ILE A 301 -2.40 -5.53 9.39
N ALA A 302 -3.20 -4.71 10.07
CA ALA A 302 -4.53 -4.33 9.62
C ALA A 302 -4.82 -2.84 9.80
N ALA A 303 -5.77 -2.33 9.02
CA ALA A 303 -6.24 -0.96 9.08
C ALA A 303 -7.75 -0.88 8.76
N PRO A 304 -8.42 0.26 8.98
CA PRO A 304 -9.82 0.41 8.62
C PRO A 304 -10.06 0.17 7.13
N GLY A 305 -11.02 -0.69 6.79
CA GLY A 305 -11.35 -1.03 5.40
C GLY A 305 -12.86 -1.10 5.12
N GLU A 306 -13.70 -0.62 6.03
CA GLU A 306 -15.15 -0.54 5.84
C GLU A 306 -15.67 0.90 5.95
N ASN A 307 -16.77 1.19 5.24
CA ASN A 307 -17.47 2.48 5.29
C ASN A 307 -16.54 3.67 5.00
N ILE A 308 -15.74 3.51 3.95
CA ILE A 308 -14.70 4.44 3.55
C ILE A 308 -15.30 5.73 3.00
N MET A 309 -14.64 6.84 3.33
CA MET A 309 -14.83 8.14 2.68
C MET A 309 -13.52 8.50 1.99
N SER A 310 -13.57 8.89 0.73
CA SER A 310 -12.39 9.36 0.01
C SER A 310 -12.75 10.34 -1.12
N VAL A 311 -11.83 10.57 -2.05
CA VAL A 311 -11.97 11.47 -3.19
C VAL A 311 -12.57 10.73 -4.38
N SER A 312 -13.54 11.37 -5.04
CA SER A 312 -14.19 10.85 -6.24
C SER A 312 -13.38 11.07 -7.51
N ASN A 313 -13.56 10.17 -8.48
CA ASN A 313 -13.13 10.34 -9.87
C ASN A 313 -14.20 11.02 -10.74
N ASP A 314 -15.24 11.64 -10.16
CA ASP A 314 -16.18 12.48 -10.89
C ASP A 314 -15.51 13.75 -11.46
N GLU A 315 -16.24 14.53 -12.25
CA GLU A 315 -15.70 15.77 -12.86
C GLU A 315 -15.37 16.85 -11.82
N VAL A 316 -16.00 16.80 -10.65
CA VAL A 316 -15.82 17.80 -9.59
C VAL A 316 -14.58 17.47 -8.72
N GLY A 317 -14.21 16.20 -8.61
CA GLY A 317 -13.19 15.72 -7.68
C GLY A 317 -13.63 15.89 -6.22
N GLY A 318 -14.92 15.64 -5.95
CA GLY A 318 -15.56 15.77 -4.64
C GLY A 318 -15.24 14.62 -3.68
N LEU A 319 -16.02 14.52 -2.61
CA LEU A 319 -15.95 13.38 -1.69
C LEU A 319 -16.92 12.26 -2.11
N ALA A 320 -16.53 11.01 -1.88
CA ALA A 320 -17.34 9.82 -2.16
C ALA A 320 -17.24 8.78 -1.03
N ASN A 321 -18.37 8.15 -0.74
CA ASN A 321 -18.49 7.04 0.20
C ASN A 321 -19.31 5.85 -0.34
N GLY A 322 -19.71 5.90 -1.60
CA GLY A 322 -20.37 4.79 -2.25
C GLY A 322 -19.92 4.55 -3.68
N MET A 323 -20.12 3.32 -4.12
CA MET A 323 -19.96 2.87 -5.50
C MET A 323 -21.29 2.33 -6.00
N LEU A 324 -21.58 2.56 -7.29
CA LEU A 324 -22.78 1.99 -7.91
C LEU A 324 -22.61 0.48 -8.07
N ASN A 325 -23.58 -0.26 -7.57
CA ASN A 325 -23.73 -1.69 -7.84
C ASN A 325 -24.53 -1.94 -9.12
N ASN A 326 -24.71 -3.22 -9.47
CA ASN A 326 -25.42 -3.62 -10.69
C ASN A 326 -26.90 -3.21 -10.70
N GLU A 327 -27.48 -2.91 -9.54
CA GLU A 327 -28.86 -2.45 -9.36
C GLU A 327 -28.97 -0.91 -9.34
N GLN A 328 -27.88 -0.21 -9.67
CA GLN A 328 -27.76 1.25 -9.62
C GLN A 328 -27.99 1.84 -8.22
N GLN A 329 -27.70 1.06 -7.18
CA GLN A 329 -27.71 1.51 -5.79
C GLN A 329 -26.28 1.79 -5.32
N MET A 330 -26.16 2.71 -4.37
CA MET A 330 -24.87 3.11 -3.82
C MET A 330 -24.50 2.22 -2.63
N ASP A 331 -23.56 1.30 -2.86
CA ASP A 331 -23.03 0.44 -1.80
C ASP A 331 -21.86 1.12 -1.08
N PRO A 332 -21.73 0.97 0.25
CA PRO A 332 -20.59 1.47 1.01
C PRO A 332 -19.25 0.97 0.47
N ILE A 333 -18.31 1.89 0.33
CA ILE A 333 -16.95 1.58 -0.08
C ILE A 333 -16.27 0.77 1.02
N SER A 334 -15.96 -0.50 0.74
CA SER A 334 -15.29 -1.42 1.66
C SER A 334 -14.36 -2.37 0.89
N GLY A 335 -13.24 -2.78 1.50
CA GLY A 335 -12.23 -3.64 0.89
C GLY A 335 -10.85 -3.47 1.51
N THR A 336 -10.03 -4.53 1.43
CA THR A 336 -8.64 -4.54 1.93
C THR A 336 -7.72 -3.57 1.17
N GLY A 337 -8.06 -3.23 -0.07
CA GLY A 337 -7.39 -2.16 -0.83
C GLY A 337 -7.40 -0.80 -0.12
N TYR A 338 -8.49 -0.46 0.55
CA TYR A 338 -8.60 0.81 1.30
C TYR A 338 -7.85 0.77 2.63
N ALA A 339 -7.83 -0.39 3.31
CA ALA A 339 -6.99 -0.60 4.48
C ALA A 339 -5.49 -0.45 4.12
N THR A 340 -5.10 -0.98 2.96
CA THR A 340 -3.75 -0.83 2.39
C THR A 340 -3.40 0.63 2.15
N ALA A 341 -4.34 1.43 1.65
CA ALA A 341 -4.16 2.86 1.44
C ALA A 341 -3.85 3.60 2.76
N TYR A 342 -4.57 3.30 3.84
CA TYR A 342 -4.25 3.86 5.16
C TYR A 342 -2.83 3.47 5.60
N ALA A 343 -2.46 2.20 5.49
CA ALA A 343 -1.14 1.73 5.88
C ALA A 343 -0.01 2.36 5.04
N ALA A 344 -0.21 2.52 3.73
CA ALA A 344 0.74 3.20 2.84
C ALA A 344 0.90 4.68 3.22
N GLY A 345 -0.19 5.37 3.58
CA GLY A 345 -0.15 6.72 4.11
C GLY A 345 0.66 6.82 5.40
N VAL A 346 0.45 5.90 6.35
CA VAL A 346 1.23 5.87 7.60
C VAL A 346 2.70 5.55 7.34
N ALA A 347 3.00 4.66 6.39
CA ALA A 347 4.37 4.40 5.96
C ALA A 347 5.03 5.70 5.44
N ALA A 348 4.32 6.50 4.63
CA ALA A 348 4.81 7.80 4.16
C ALA A 348 5.05 8.78 5.33
N LEU A 349 4.16 8.82 6.32
CA LEU A 349 4.38 9.63 7.53
C LEU A 349 5.68 9.23 8.24
N VAL A 350 5.90 7.92 8.43
CA VAL A 350 7.08 7.36 9.09
C VAL A 350 8.34 7.65 8.29
N ARG A 351 8.33 7.46 6.95
CA ARG A 351 9.49 7.76 6.11
C ARG A 351 9.85 9.24 6.09
N SER A 352 8.85 10.13 6.13
CA SER A 352 9.10 11.56 6.22
C SER A 352 9.74 11.94 7.55
N ARG A 353 9.28 11.36 8.66
CA ARG A 353 9.81 11.62 10.00
C ARG A 353 11.19 10.99 10.25
N PHE A 354 11.40 9.79 9.72
CA PHE A 354 12.61 8.99 9.91
C PHE A 354 13.21 8.63 8.54
N PRO A 355 13.79 9.61 7.82
CA PRO A 355 14.19 9.44 6.42
C PRO A 355 15.34 8.46 6.20
N THR A 356 16.08 8.14 7.25
CA THR A 356 17.21 7.20 7.21
C THR A 356 16.80 5.74 7.43
N LEU A 357 15.54 5.47 7.80
CA LEU A 357 15.08 4.09 7.96
C LEU A 357 14.95 3.41 6.61
N THR A 358 15.48 2.19 6.57
CA THR A 358 15.28 1.27 5.47
C THR A 358 13.81 0.82 5.39
N ALA A 359 13.38 0.33 4.23
CA ALA A 359 12.03 -0.20 4.04
C ALA A 359 11.67 -1.26 5.07
N ARG A 360 12.60 -2.17 5.37
CA ARG A 360 12.43 -3.21 6.39
C ARG A 360 12.28 -2.64 7.80
N GLU A 361 13.05 -1.61 8.16
CA GLU A 361 12.92 -0.95 9.47
C GLU A 361 11.62 -0.16 9.60
N VAL A 362 11.11 0.41 8.49
CA VAL A 362 9.78 1.02 8.46
C VAL A 362 8.72 -0.04 8.71
N VAL A 363 8.75 -1.17 8.00
CA VAL A 363 7.80 -2.28 8.21
C VAL A 363 7.85 -2.78 9.65
N ASN A 364 9.04 -3.02 10.21
CA ASN A 364 9.22 -3.44 11.61
C ASN A 364 8.68 -2.43 12.60
N ARG A 365 8.84 -1.13 12.33
CA ARG A 365 8.26 -0.06 13.15
C ARG A 365 6.73 -0.11 13.09
N LEU A 366 6.15 -0.23 11.90
CA LEU A 366 4.69 -0.29 11.75
C LEU A 366 4.07 -1.50 12.48
N THR A 367 4.68 -2.68 12.34
CA THR A 367 4.18 -3.91 12.98
C THR A 367 4.50 -3.95 14.47
N GLY A 368 5.68 -3.48 14.88
CA GLY A 368 6.13 -3.45 16.28
C GLY A 368 5.38 -2.44 17.15
N THR A 369 4.71 -1.45 16.55
CA THR A 369 3.88 -0.47 17.28
C THR A 369 2.38 -0.68 17.07
N ALA A 370 1.96 -1.72 16.34
CA ALA A 370 0.54 -2.02 16.15
C ALA A 370 -0.12 -2.44 17.48
N HIS A 371 -1.44 -2.23 17.62
CA HIS A 371 -2.17 -2.51 18.86
C HIS A 371 -2.07 -3.98 19.34
N GLY A 372 -1.76 -4.93 18.44
CA GLY A 372 -1.58 -6.35 18.75
C GLY A 372 -0.12 -6.81 18.75
N ALA A 373 0.86 -5.92 18.70
CA ALA A 373 2.28 -6.26 18.51
C ALA A 373 2.85 -7.22 19.58
N ALA A 374 2.29 -7.22 20.79
CA ALA A 374 2.69 -8.10 21.88
C ALA A 374 2.06 -9.52 21.81
N ARG A 375 1.28 -9.83 20.78
CA ARG A 375 0.61 -11.13 20.57
C ARG A 375 1.20 -11.84 19.37
N SER A 376 1.02 -13.16 19.31
CA SER A 376 1.28 -13.91 18.08
C SER A 376 0.43 -13.35 16.92
N PRO A 377 1.02 -13.14 15.73
CA PRO A 377 0.29 -12.55 14.61
C PRO A 377 -0.93 -13.36 14.19
N SER A 378 -2.02 -12.66 13.88
CA SER A 378 -3.24 -13.25 13.34
C SER A 378 -3.16 -13.43 11.83
N ASN A 379 -3.76 -14.49 11.29
CA ASN A 379 -3.94 -14.64 9.84
C ASN A 379 -4.96 -13.66 9.24
N LEU A 380 -5.74 -12.94 10.06
CA LEU A 380 -6.69 -11.92 9.60
C LEU A 380 -6.16 -10.49 9.75
N SER A 381 -5.37 -10.25 10.80
CA SER A 381 -4.94 -8.89 11.16
C SER A 381 -3.45 -8.73 11.45
N GLY A 382 -2.64 -9.78 11.30
CA GLY A 382 -1.21 -9.75 11.57
C GLY A 382 -0.89 -9.27 12.98
N ALA A 383 -0.05 -8.25 13.09
CA ALA A 383 0.28 -7.58 14.35
C ALA A 383 -0.86 -6.71 14.92
N GLY A 384 -2.04 -6.69 14.29
CA GLY A 384 -3.20 -5.93 14.71
C GLY A 384 -3.35 -4.59 14.00
N THR A 385 -4.16 -3.70 14.56
CA THR A 385 -4.44 -2.39 13.98
C THR A 385 -3.20 -1.50 13.97
N ILE A 386 -2.92 -0.88 12.83
CA ILE A 386 -1.88 0.13 12.70
C ILE A 386 -2.15 1.32 13.63
N ASP A 387 -1.12 1.77 14.36
CA ASP A 387 -1.16 2.95 15.22
C ASP A 387 -0.18 4.01 14.68
N PRO A 388 -0.67 5.04 13.96
CA PRO A 388 0.17 6.07 13.38
C PRO A 388 0.93 6.88 14.44
N VAL A 389 0.32 7.13 15.60
CA VAL A 389 0.94 7.95 16.65
C VAL A 389 2.06 7.17 17.29
N ALA A 390 1.84 5.90 17.65
CA ALA A 390 2.88 5.04 18.19
C ALA A 390 4.02 4.83 17.18
N ALA A 391 3.72 4.57 15.90
CA ALA A 391 4.73 4.43 14.85
C ALA A 391 5.61 5.68 14.71
N LEU A 392 5.06 6.88 14.92
CA LEU A 392 5.79 8.15 14.82
C LEU A 392 6.52 8.52 16.12
N THR A 393 6.19 7.93 17.26
CA THR A 393 6.68 8.38 18.58
C THR A 393 7.40 7.32 19.40
N TRP A 394 7.33 6.04 19.05
CA TRP A 394 7.99 4.99 19.82
C TRP A 394 9.44 4.76 19.36
N ASN A 395 10.28 4.40 20.32
CA ASN A 395 11.63 3.91 20.10
C ASN A 395 11.51 2.41 19.86
N VAL A 396 11.67 2.03 18.59
CA VAL A 396 11.62 0.64 18.15
C VAL A 396 13.07 0.20 17.90
N PRO A 397 13.59 -0.80 18.65
CA PRO A 397 14.94 -1.32 18.43
C PRO A 397 15.12 -1.79 16.99
N ALA A 398 16.36 -1.68 16.47
CA ALA A 398 16.70 -2.34 15.22
C ALA A 398 16.56 -3.86 15.41
N ALA A 399 16.03 -4.56 14.41
CA ALA A 399 15.66 -5.98 14.51
C ALA A 399 16.81 -6.94 14.90
N ALA A 400 18.07 -6.48 14.87
CA ALA A 400 19.23 -7.23 15.33
C ALA A 400 19.27 -7.43 16.87
N ASP A 401 18.55 -6.62 17.65
CA ASP A 401 18.58 -6.63 19.12
C ASP A 401 17.19 -6.92 19.77
N ALA A 402 16.26 -7.52 19.02
CA ALA A 402 14.84 -7.54 19.42
C ALA A 402 14.49 -8.57 20.51
N ASP A 403 14.51 -8.13 21.77
CA ASP A 403 13.48 -8.50 22.74
C ASP A 403 12.23 -7.65 22.43
N PRO A 404 11.06 -8.24 22.10
CA PRO A 404 9.80 -7.51 21.93
C PRO A 404 9.42 -6.62 23.13
N ALA A 405 9.95 -6.91 24.32
CA ALA A 405 9.76 -6.09 25.52
C ALA A 405 10.59 -4.79 25.55
N ALA A 406 11.52 -4.58 24.61
CA ALA A 406 12.41 -3.42 24.57
C ALA A 406 11.83 -2.18 23.86
N VAL A 407 10.59 -2.26 23.36
CA VAL A 407 9.92 -1.11 22.71
C VAL A 407 9.48 -0.10 23.77
N THR A 408 9.99 1.14 23.67
CA THR A 408 9.75 2.20 24.67
C THR A 408 9.23 3.48 24.01
N GLN A 409 8.45 4.29 24.71
CA GLN A 409 7.92 5.54 24.15
C GLN A 409 9.02 6.63 24.09
N VAL A 410 9.18 7.32 22.96
CA VAL A 410 9.98 8.56 22.89
C VAL A 410 9.09 9.73 23.29
N ALA A 411 9.62 10.64 24.12
CA ALA A 411 8.93 11.88 24.44
C ALA A 411 8.56 12.63 23.15
N ALA A 412 7.31 13.11 23.05
CA ALA A 412 6.88 13.96 21.96
C ALA A 412 7.80 15.21 21.89
N PRO A 413 8.13 15.73 20.68
CA PRO A 413 8.80 17.01 20.56
C PRO A 413 8.05 18.07 21.36
N ALA A 414 8.76 18.90 22.10
CA ALA A 414 8.13 20.00 22.82
C ALA A 414 7.33 20.84 21.84
N VAL A 415 6.07 21.12 22.18
CA VAL A 415 5.23 22.05 21.42
C VAL A 415 6.02 23.35 21.32
N PRO A 416 6.28 23.89 20.11
CA PRO A 416 6.91 25.19 19.97
C PRO A 416 6.11 26.17 20.84
N GLY A 417 6.81 26.85 21.75
CA GLY A 417 6.19 27.90 22.54
C GLY A 417 5.55 28.94 21.60
N PRO A 418 4.53 29.69 22.08
CA PRO A 418 3.95 30.77 21.29
C PRO A 418 5.06 31.68 20.76
N ASP A 419 4.98 32.04 19.48
CA ASP A 419 5.92 32.95 18.81
C ASP A 419 6.21 34.16 19.71
N ASP A 420 7.45 34.29 20.18
CA ASP A 420 7.84 35.47 20.95
C ASP A 420 7.83 36.69 19.99
N PRO A 421 7.02 37.73 20.25
CA PRO A 421 7.00 38.91 19.41
C PRO A 421 8.22 39.81 19.62
N LEU A 422 9.04 39.60 20.67
CA LEU A 422 10.21 40.43 21.00
C LEU A 422 11.23 40.57 19.86
N PRO A 423 11.66 39.50 19.16
CA PRO A 423 12.62 39.61 18.06
C PRO A 423 12.08 40.46 16.90
N ARG A 424 10.79 40.34 16.57
CA ARG A 424 10.13 41.17 15.55
C ARG A 424 10.02 42.62 16.03
N ALA A 425 9.64 42.85 17.27
CA ALA A 425 9.55 44.20 17.85
C ALA A 425 10.92 44.91 17.89
N VAL A 426 12.00 44.20 18.26
CA VAL A 426 13.37 44.72 18.25
C VAL A 426 13.84 45.02 16.82
N ALA A 427 13.51 44.16 15.85
CA ALA A 427 13.83 44.41 14.45
C ALA A 427 13.13 45.68 13.92
N PHE A 428 11.83 45.84 14.19
CA PHE A 428 11.09 47.04 13.78
C PHE A 428 11.56 48.31 14.50
N ALA A 429 11.88 48.23 15.79
CA ALA A 429 12.44 49.35 16.55
C ALA A 429 13.83 49.75 16.01
N GLY A 430 14.67 48.78 15.67
CA GLY A 430 15.99 49.00 15.06
C GLY A 430 15.88 49.70 13.70
N VAL A 431 15.00 49.23 12.82
CA VAL A 431 14.72 49.87 11.53
C VAL A 431 14.20 51.30 11.71
N GLY A 432 13.27 51.51 12.64
CA GLY A 432 12.74 52.84 12.96
C GLY A 432 13.82 53.82 13.44
N ALA A 433 14.71 53.39 14.32
CA ALA A 433 15.83 54.20 14.79
C ALA A 433 16.81 54.56 13.66
N LEU A 434 17.08 53.62 12.75
CA LEU A 434 17.94 53.83 11.58
C LEU A 434 17.33 54.86 10.62
N VAL A 435 16.03 54.77 10.35
CA VAL A 435 15.32 55.75 9.51
C VAL A 435 15.37 57.15 10.14
N LEU A 436 15.16 57.26 11.45
CA LEU A 436 15.24 58.55 12.16
C LEU A 436 16.65 59.14 12.12
N LEU A 437 17.69 58.32 12.26
CA LEU A 437 19.08 58.77 12.15
C LEU A 437 19.41 59.27 10.74
N VAL A 438 18.93 58.58 9.70
CA VAL A 438 19.11 59.01 8.31
C VAL A 438 18.38 60.33 8.05
N LEU A 439 17.15 60.48 8.54
CA LEU A 439 16.39 61.74 8.43
C LEU A 439 17.07 62.88 9.19
N ALA A 440 17.58 62.64 10.40
CA ALA A 440 18.31 63.63 11.16
C ALA A 440 19.60 64.06 10.45
N ALA A 441 20.36 63.12 9.89
CA ALA A 441 21.55 63.41 9.09
C ALA A 441 21.20 64.24 7.85
N PHE A 442 20.08 63.92 7.18
CA PHE A 442 19.58 64.67 6.03
C PHE A 442 19.17 66.11 6.38
N VAL A 443 18.53 66.32 7.53
CA VAL A 443 18.18 67.68 8.02
C VAL A 443 19.43 68.48 8.39
N VAL A 444 20.45 67.85 8.99
CA VAL A 444 21.72 68.50 9.33
C VAL A 444 22.51 68.90 8.08
N THR A 445 22.55 68.04 7.05
CA THR A 445 23.21 68.36 5.77
C THR A 445 22.45 69.43 4.99
N ALA A 446 21.11 69.40 4.99
CA ALA A 446 20.28 70.45 4.39
C ALA A 446 20.50 71.81 5.08
N LYS A 447 20.48 71.88 6.41
CA LYS A 447 20.74 73.13 7.16
C LYS A 447 22.16 73.67 7.00
N ARG A 448 23.16 72.81 6.77
CA ARG A 448 24.53 73.24 6.47
C ARG A 448 24.64 73.88 5.08
N LYS A 449 23.84 73.43 4.12
CA LYS A 449 23.81 73.97 2.76
C LYS A 449 23.16 75.36 2.69
N ASP A 450 22.14 75.63 3.52
CA ASP A 450 21.49 76.95 3.61
C ASP A 450 22.32 78.01 4.34
N ARG A 451 23.36 77.63 5.10
CA ARG A 451 24.27 78.58 5.77
C ARG A 451 25.49 78.97 4.92
N SER A 452 25.63 78.40 3.72
CA SER A 452 26.77 78.61 2.82
C SER A 452 26.37 79.28 1.49
N SER A 453 25.26 80.02 1.44
CA SER A 453 24.83 80.84 0.29
C SER A 453 24.74 82.31 0.66
#